data_AF-A0A7S3W375-F1
#
_entry.id   AF-A0A7S3W375-F1
#
_cell.length_a   1.000
_cell.length_b   1.000
_cell.length_c   1.000
_cell.angle_alpha   90.00
_cell.angle_beta   90.00
_cell.angle_gamma   90.00
#
_symmetry.space_group_name_H-M   'P 1'
#
loop_
_entity.id
_entity.type
_entity.pdbx_description
1 polymer ?
#
loop_
_entity_poly.entity_id
_entity_poly.type
_entity_poly.pdbx_seq_one_letter_code
_entity_poly.pdbx_strand_id
1 'polypeptide(L)'
;RRGGAPSPSEGAKLLFVTPERLLQSLSLGGVLRSLASRGLLQRVVVDEAHCVVSWGSDFRPEYARLGSLRADLPGVPWLLLTATLPPARRPLLLESLGLDASGVRVLEGSMDRPHLRYAVWRKTSLASSLDRIAAALGAGGGGGGGSSGG
;
A
#
# COMPACT_ATOMS: atom_id res chain seq x y z
N ARG A 1 31.95 30.94 -1.75
CA ARG A 1 30.61 30.79 -1.13
C ARG A 1 29.84 29.69 -1.87
N ARG A 2 29.89 28.43 -1.41
CA ARG A 2 28.93 27.38 -1.78
C ARG A 2 28.05 27.17 -0.56
N GLY A 3 26.73 27.32 -0.71
CA GLY A 3 25.76 27.11 0.36
C GLY A 3 25.78 25.65 0.78
N GLY A 4 26.11 25.40 2.05
CA GLY A 4 26.03 24.07 2.64
C GLY A 4 24.58 23.56 2.62
N ALA A 5 24.41 22.28 2.31
CA ALA A 5 23.13 21.61 2.45
C ALA A 5 22.63 21.76 3.90
N PRO A 6 21.33 22.02 4.12
CA PRO A 6 20.79 22.09 5.47
C PRO A 6 21.03 20.75 6.18
N SER A 7 21.63 20.79 7.37
CA SER A 7 21.76 19.62 8.24
C SER A 7 20.37 19.05 8.53
N PRO A 8 20.15 17.72 8.46
CA PRO A 8 18.85 17.15 8.74
C PRO A 8 18.48 17.49 10.19
N SER A 9 17.49 18.36 10.37
CA SER A 9 16.92 18.62 11.68
C SER A 9 16.37 17.31 12.26
N GLU A 10 16.54 17.14 13.58
CA GLU A 10 16.02 16.04 14.43
C GLU A 10 14.48 16.02 14.53
N GLY A 11 13.78 16.37 13.45
CA GLY A 11 12.33 16.32 13.36
C GLY A 11 11.84 14.99 12.77
N ALA A 12 10.60 14.63 13.11
CA ALA A 12 9.92 13.47 12.54
C ALA A 12 9.90 13.53 11.00
N LYS A 13 10.32 12.44 10.35
CA LYS A 13 10.36 12.32 8.88
C LYS A 13 9.09 11.67 8.30
N LEU A 14 8.35 10.94 9.12
CA LEU A 14 7.13 10.20 8.76
C LEU A 14 6.09 10.37 9.87
N LEU A 15 4.85 10.62 9.47
CA LEU A 15 3.69 10.67 10.35
C LEU A 15 2.64 9.70 9.81
N PHE A 16 2.38 8.63 10.57
CA PHE A 16 1.28 7.72 10.29
C PHE A 16 0.02 8.24 10.98
N VAL A 17 -1.08 8.23 10.25
CA VAL A 17 -2.36 8.79 10.68
C VAL A 17 -3.48 8.07 9.96
N THR A 18 -4.56 7.77 10.69
CA THR A 18 -5.77 7.19 10.09
C THR A 18 -6.59 8.29 9.41
N PRO A 19 -7.36 7.97 8.35
CA PRO A 19 -8.16 8.98 7.64
C PRO A 19 -9.19 9.67 8.54
N GLU A 20 -9.74 8.96 9.55
CA GLU A 20 -10.65 9.53 10.55
C GLU A 20 -9.98 10.66 11.32
N ARG A 21 -8.77 10.42 11.85
CA ARG A 21 -8.02 11.42 12.60
C ARG A 21 -7.56 12.58 11.71
N LEU A 22 -7.18 12.28 10.47
CA LEU A 22 -6.74 13.26 9.49
C LEU A 22 -7.85 14.27 9.14
N LEU A 23 -9.08 13.79 8.98
CA LEU A 23 -10.21 14.59 8.52
C LEU A 23 -10.98 15.26 9.66
N GLN A 24 -10.96 14.70 10.88
CA GLN A 24 -11.66 15.27 12.03
C GLN A 24 -10.81 16.29 12.80
N SER A 25 -9.48 16.22 12.72
CA SER A 25 -8.59 17.09 13.49
C SER A 25 -8.32 18.41 12.76
N LEU A 26 -9.03 19.47 13.17
CA LEU A 26 -8.79 20.84 12.67
C LEU A 26 -7.35 21.31 12.90
N SER A 27 -6.76 20.96 14.05
CA SER A 27 -5.38 21.30 14.39
C SER A 27 -4.39 20.62 13.45
N LEU A 28 -4.56 19.33 13.16
CA LEU A 28 -3.70 18.61 12.22
C LEU A 28 -3.81 19.19 10.80
N GLY A 29 -5.03 19.46 10.33
CA GLY A 29 -5.24 20.09 9.01
C GLY A 29 -4.53 21.46 8.91
N GLY A 30 -4.59 22.28 9.96
CA GLY A 30 -3.87 23.55 10.04
C GLY A 30 -2.35 23.38 9.97
N VAL A 31 -1.80 22.40 10.69
CA VAL A 31 -0.37 22.06 10.66
C VAL A 31 0.07 21.61 9.27
N LEU A 32 -0.71 20.75 8.61
CA LEU A 32 -0.40 20.26 7.26
C LEU A 32 -0.40 21.39 6.23
N ARG A 33 -1.39 22.29 6.25
CA ARG A 33 -1.43 23.47 5.38
C ARG A 33 -0.24 24.40 5.62
N SER A 34 0.14 24.62 6.87
CA SER A 34 1.32 25.42 7.23
C SER A 34 2.64 24.77 6.78
N LEU A 35 2.75 23.44 6.83
CA LEU A 35 3.91 22.73 6.31
C LEU A 35 3.96 22.80 4.78
N ALA A 36 2.82 22.63 4.10
CA ALA A 36 2.73 22.72 2.64
C ALA A 36 3.10 24.12 2.13
N SER A 37 2.56 25.18 2.73
CA SER A 37 2.84 26.56 2.30
C SER A 37 4.31 26.98 2.47
N ARG A 38 5.04 26.32 3.39
CA ARG A 38 6.48 26.52 3.61
C ARG A 38 7.37 25.56 2.81
N GLY A 39 6.79 24.68 1.98
CA GLY A 39 7.53 23.67 1.23
C GLY A 39 8.18 22.60 2.12
N LEU A 40 7.64 22.35 3.31
CA LEU A 40 8.16 21.36 4.27
C LEU A 40 7.37 20.05 4.26
N LEU A 41 6.16 20.03 3.68
CA LEU A 41 5.40 18.80 3.45
C LEU A 41 5.77 18.19 2.09
N GLN A 42 6.66 17.19 2.11
CA GLN A 42 7.24 16.66 0.88
C GLN A 42 6.30 15.75 0.08
N ARG A 43 5.39 15.05 0.74
CA ARG A 43 4.48 14.09 0.10
C ARG A 43 3.36 13.67 1.04
N VAL A 44 2.20 13.33 0.46
CA VAL A 44 1.16 12.52 1.10
C VAL A 44 1.20 11.10 0.53
N VAL A 45 1.20 10.09 1.40
CA VAL A 45 1.13 8.68 1.01
C VAL A 45 -0.19 8.11 1.47
N VAL A 46 -0.97 7.55 0.55
CA VAL A 46 -2.22 6.85 0.85
C VAL A 46 -1.95 5.37 0.67
N ASP A 47 -1.85 4.66 1.79
CA ASP A 47 -1.85 3.21 1.80
C ASP A 47 -3.27 2.67 1.61
N GLU A 48 -3.40 1.45 1.11
CA GLU A 48 -4.69 0.84 0.76
C GLU A 48 -5.63 1.76 -0.05
N ALA A 49 -5.07 2.45 -1.05
CA ALA A 49 -5.78 3.44 -1.85
C ALA A 49 -7.04 2.90 -2.55
N HIS A 50 -7.19 1.58 -2.65
CA HIS A 50 -8.42 0.97 -3.13
C HIS A 50 -9.64 1.31 -2.25
N CYS A 51 -9.45 1.55 -0.94
CA CYS A 51 -10.52 1.91 0.00
C CYS A 51 -11.28 3.19 -0.38
N VAL A 52 -10.69 4.10 -1.18
CA VAL A 52 -11.36 5.30 -1.70
C VAL A 52 -12.57 4.96 -2.56
N VAL A 53 -12.52 3.83 -3.27
CA VAL A 53 -13.51 3.44 -4.28
C VAL A 53 -14.10 2.05 -4.04
N SER A 54 -13.68 1.35 -2.98
CA SER A 54 -14.21 0.04 -2.62
C SER A 54 -15.60 0.13 -2.00
N TRP A 55 -16.33 -0.98 -2.07
CA TRP A 55 -17.64 -1.18 -1.47
C TRP A 55 -17.59 -2.51 -0.71
N GLY A 56 -18.19 -2.59 0.49
CA GLY A 56 -18.22 -3.84 1.29
C GLY A 56 -17.34 -3.81 2.54
N SER A 57 -16.78 -4.96 2.92
CA SER A 57 -16.12 -5.18 4.23
C SER A 57 -14.91 -4.29 4.50
N ASP A 58 -14.20 -3.89 3.44
CA ASP A 58 -13.00 -3.04 3.53
C ASP A 58 -13.30 -1.56 3.28
N PHE A 59 -14.59 -1.17 3.21
CA PHE A 59 -14.98 0.21 2.97
C PHE A 59 -14.80 1.06 4.23
N ARG A 60 -14.04 2.15 4.07
CA ARG A 60 -13.90 3.22 5.07
C ARG A 60 -14.37 4.54 4.46
N PRO A 61 -15.54 5.07 4.86
CA PRO A 61 -16.11 6.30 4.28
C PRO A 61 -15.14 7.49 4.26
N GLU A 62 -14.23 7.55 5.22
CA GLU A 62 -13.23 8.60 5.36
C GLU A 62 -12.23 8.61 4.21
N TYR A 63 -11.93 7.47 3.58
CA TYR A 63 -11.07 7.45 2.39
C TYR A 63 -11.69 8.20 1.22
N ALA A 64 -13.01 8.13 1.04
CA ALA A 64 -13.72 8.84 -0.04
C ALA A 64 -13.61 10.37 0.12
N ARG A 65 -13.32 10.86 1.32
CA ARG A 65 -13.15 12.29 1.62
C ARG A 65 -11.73 12.79 1.42
N LEU A 66 -10.76 11.94 1.08
CA LEU A 66 -9.37 12.35 0.87
C LEU A 66 -9.21 13.34 -0.31
N GLY A 67 -10.14 13.36 -1.25
CA GLY A 67 -10.16 14.36 -2.32
C GLY A 67 -10.20 15.81 -1.80
N SER A 68 -10.93 16.09 -0.72
CA SER A 68 -10.97 17.44 -0.14
C SER A 68 -9.63 17.81 0.52
N LEU A 69 -8.98 16.86 1.19
CA LEU A 69 -7.64 17.09 1.74
C LEU A 69 -6.62 17.38 0.63
N ARG A 70 -6.72 16.71 -0.51
CA ARG A 70 -5.85 16.99 -1.65
C ARG A 70 -6.05 18.40 -2.19
N ALA A 71 -7.30 18.87 -2.28
CA ALA A 71 -7.60 20.23 -2.69
C ALA A 71 -7.00 21.28 -1.73
N ASP A 72 -6.95 20.98 -0.42
CA ASP A 72 -6.34 21.82 0.61
C ASP A 72 -4.80 21.86 0.59
N LEU A 73 -4.15 20.93 -0.13
CA LEU A 73 -2.69 20.78 -0.18
C LEU A 73 -2.17 20.90 -1.62
N PRO A 74 -2.40 22.04 -2.31
CA PRO A 74 -1.99 22.21 -3.70
C PRO A 74 -0.46 22.10 -3.84
N GLY A 75 -0.02 21.45 -4.91
CA GLY A 75 1.41 21.27 -5.22
C GLY A 75 2.12 20.20 -4.40
N VAL A 76 1.50 19.63 -3.36
CA VAL A 76 2.08 18.49 -2.62
C VAL A 76 1.93 17.21 -3.45
N PRO A 77 2.99 16.43 -3.71
CA PRO A 77 2.90 15.16 -4.40
C PRO A 77 2.11 14.10 -3.61
N TRP A 78 1.34 13.26 -4.31
CA TRP A 78 0.61 12.13 -3.72
C TRP A 78 1.15 10.80 -4.25
N LEU A 79 1.36 9.83 -3.36
CA LEU A 79 1.69 8.44 -3.70
C LEU A 79 0.55 7.54 -3.22
N LEU A 80 -0.04 6.81 -4.17
CA LEU A 80 -1.16 5.90 -3.90
C LEU A 80 -0.63 4.46 -3.99
N LEU A 81 -0.80 3.70 -2.92
CA LEU A 81 -0.33 2.31 -2.82
C LEU A 81 -1.53 1.38 -2.69
N THR A 82 -1.53 0.29 -3.46
CA THR A 82 -2.55 -0.75 -3.37
C THR A 82 -2.08 -2.03 -4.06
N ALA A 83 -2.48 -3.18 -3.52
CA ALA A 83 -2.27 -4.48 -4.15
C ALA A 83 -3.52 -4.99 -4.89
N THR A 84 -4.70 -4.48 -4.55
CA THR A 84 -5.99 -5.13 -4.89
C THR A 84 -6.87 -4.31 -5.83
N LEU A 85 -6.45 -3.10 -6.24
CA LEU A 85 -7.24 -2.28 -7.16
C LEU A 85 -7.15 -2.79 -8.60
N PRO A 86 -8.24 -3.24 -9.23
CA PRO A 86 -8.21 -3.62 -10.64
C PRO A 86 -7.91 -2.40 -11.54
N PRO A 87 -7.15 -2.55 -12.63
CA PRO A 87 -6.85 -1.43 -13.55
C PRO A 87 -8.09 -0.68 -14.04
N ALA A 88 -9.19 -1.39 -14.26
CA ALA A 88 -10.47 -0.81 -14.70
C ALA A 88 -11.11 0.14 -13.66
N ARG A 89 -10.78 0.02 -12.36
CA ARG A 89 -11.28 0.92 -11.31
C ARG A 89 -10.37 2.12 -11.05
N ARG A 90 -9.18 2.17 -11.65
CA ARG A 90 -8.23 3.29 -11.49
C ARG A 90 -8.85 4.66 -11.86
N PRO A 91 -9.60 4.81 -12.97
CA PRO A 91 -10.18 6.12 -13.31
C PRO A 91 -11.05 6.67 -12.19
N LEU A 92 -11.87 5.81 -11.56
CA LEU A 92 -12.72 6.19 -10.42
C LEU A 92 -11.90 6.63 -9.20
N LEU A 93 -10.77 5.97 -8.93
CA LEU A 93 -9.86 6.36 -7.84
C LEU A 93 -9.27 7.75 -8.10
N LEU A 94 -8.79 7.99 -9.32
CA LEU A 94 -8.22 9.27 -9.69
C LEU A 94 -9.28 10.39 -9.64
N GLU A 95 -10.48 10.12 -10.15
CA GLU A 95 -11.61 11.04 -10.10
C GLU A 95 -11.99 11.40 -8.66
N SER A 96 -12.13 10.39 -7.78
CA SER A 96 -12.49 10.60 -6.36
C SER A 96 -11.44 11.42 -5.60
N LEU A 97 -10.18 11.38 -6.04
CA LEU A 97 -9.09 12.21 -5.49
C LEU A 97 -8.89 13.53 -6.26
N GLY A 98 -9.64 13.78 -7.33
CA GLY A 98 -9.49 14.94 -8.23
C GLY A 98 -8.16 14.98 -8.99
N LEU A 99 -7.51 13.82 -9.20
CA LEU A 99 -6.24 13.69 -9.91
C LEU A 99 -6.48 13.64 -11.43
N ASP A 100 -5.73 14.45 -12.17
CA ASP A 100 -5.65 14.33 -13.62
C ASP A 100 -4.76 13.12 -13.98
N ALA A 101 -5.31 12.19 -14.75
CA ALA A 101 -4.60 11.01 -15.24
C ALA A 101 -3.34 11.35 -16.03
N SER A 102 -3.29 12.49 -16.73
CA SER A 102 -2.12 12.91 -17.52
C SER A 102 -0.87 13.16 -16.64
N GLY A 103 -1.08 13.55 -15.38
CA GLY A 103 -0.02 13.82 -14.41
C GLY A 103 0.34 12.62 -13.52
N VAL A 104 -0.29 11.46 -13.72
CA VAL A 104 -0.13 10.28 -12.86
C VAL A 104 0.79 9.26 -13.53
N ARG A 105 1.91 8.96 -12.86
CA ARG A 105 2.75 7.82 -13.24
C ARG A 105 2.23 6.55 -12.58
N VAL A 106 1.83 5.58 -13.39
CA VAL A 106 1.38 4.26 -12.92
C VAL A 106 2.56 3.29 -12.94
N LEU A 107 2.76 2.58 -11.84
CA LEU A 107 3.73 1.50 -11.70
C LEU A 107 2.98 0.24 -11.28
N GLU A 108 3.02 -0.81 -12.09
CA GLU A 108 2.36 -2.09 -11.82
C GLU A 108 3.41 -3.19 -11.69
N GLY A 109 3.30 -4.00 -10.65
CA GLY A 109 4.13 -5.19 -10.45
C GLY A 109 3.39 -6.46 -10.85
N SER A 110 4.13 -7.50 -11.20
CA SER A 110 3.56 -8.84 -11.37
C SER A 110 3.14 -9.41 -10.02
N MET A 111 1.98 -10.06 -10.00
CA MET A 111 1.54 -10.90 -8.87
C MET A 111 2.17 -12.29 -8.89
N ASP A 112 2.89 -12.64 -9.96
CA ASP A 112 3.52 -13.94 -10.10
C ASP A 112 4.56 -14.18 -9.00
N ARG A 113 4.53 -15.40 -8.47
CA ARG A 113 5.44 -15.89 -7.43
C ARG A 113 6.05 -17.18 -7.96
N PRO A 114 7.13 -17.12 -8.77
CA PRO A 114 7.67 -18.29 -9.47
C PRO A 114 8.18 -19.39 -8.54
N HIS A 115 8.36 -19.08 -7.26
CA HIS A 115 8.79 -20.03 -6.22
C HIS A 115 7.63 -20.59 -5.39
N LEU A 116 6.38 -20.16 -5.62
CA LEU A 116 5.19 -20.76 -5.00
C LEU A 116 4.68 -21.92 -5.84
N ARG A 117 4.57 -23.10 -5.23
CA ARG A 117 3.93 -24.27 -5.82
C ARG A 117 2.49 -24.36 -5.33
N TYR A 118 1.54 -24.29 -6.25
CA TYR A 118 0.13 -24.48 -5.96
C TYR A 118 -0.27 -25.93 -6.21
N ALA A 119 -0.93 -26.56 -5.25
CA ALA A 119 -1.48 -27.90 -5.38
C ALA A 119 -2.90 -27.93 -4.78
N VAL A 120 -3.79 -28.67 -5.44
CA VAL A 120 -5.19 -28.80 -5.03
C VAL A 120 -5.51 -30.28 -4.88
N TRP A 121 -6.02 -30.67 -3.71
CA TRP A 121 -6.48 -32.02 -3.45
C TRP A 121 -7.96 -32.01 -3.08
N ARG A 122 -8.69 -33.03 -3.56
CA ARG A 122 -10.08 -33.23 -3.16
C ARG A 122 -10.14 -33.59 -1.67
N LYS A 123 -10.91 -32.82 -0.91
CA LYS A 123 -11.26 -33.15 0.48
C LYS A 123 -12.15 -34.40 0.49
N THR A 124 -11.77 -35.40 1.29
CA THR A 124 -12.51 -36.67 1.43
C THR A 124 -12.88 -36.87 2.91
N SER A 125 -12.49 -37.98 3.55
CA SER A 125 -12.72 -38.16 4.98
C SER A 125 -11.71 -37.34 5.80
N LEU A 126 -12.03 -37.07 7.07
CA LEU A 126 -11.10 -36.39 7.98
C LEU A 126 -9.78 -37.17 8.08
N ALA A 127 -9.86 -38.49 8.32
CA ALA A 127 -8.69 -39.36 8.43
C ALA A 127 -7.77 -39.27 7.20
N SER A 128 -8.31 -39.51 6.00
CA SER A 128 -7.53 -39.45 4.75
C SER A 128 -7.01 -38.04 4.42
N SER A 129 -7.71 -36.99 4.84
CA SER A 129 -7.22 -35.61 4.68
C SER A 129 -6.05 -35.32 5.63
N LEU A 130 -6.10 -35.83 6.87
CA LEU A 130 -5.01 -35.70 7.83
C LEU A 130 -3.77 -36.49 7.39
N ASP A 131 -3.93 -37.71 6.87
CA ASP A 131 -2.82 -38.50 6.34
C ASP A 131 -2.07 -37.76 5.23
N ARG A 132 -2.82 -37.08 4.34
CA ARG A 132 -2.24 -36.29 3.25
C ARG A 132 -1.52 -35.04 3.74
N ILE A 133 -2.09 -34.34 4.74
CA ILE A 133 -1.42 -33.19 5.36
C ILE A 133 -0.12 -33.64 6.02
N ALA A 134 -0.15 -34.73 6.78
CA ALA A 134 1.02 -35.30 7.44
C ALA A 134 2.10 -35.70 6.42
N ALA A 135 1.73 -36.35 5.32
CA ALA A 135 2.65 -36.68 4.22
C ALA A 135 3.26 -35.43 3.57
N ALA A 136 2.46 -34.38 3.33
CA ALA A 136 2.93 -33.13 2.76
C ALA A 136 3.91 -32.38 3.68
N LEU A 137 3.68 -32.40 5.00
CA LEU A 137 4.57 -31.81 5.99
C LEU A 137 5.87 -32.63 6.15
N GLY A 138 5.78 -33.97 6.10
CA GLY A 138 6.93 -34.87 6.21
C GLY A 138 7.86 -34.85 4.98
N ALA A 139 7.33 -34.55 3.79
CA ALA A 139 8.10 -34.46 2.55
C ALA A 139 9.00 -33.19 2.45
N GLY A 140 8.88 -32.24 3.39
CA GLY A 140 9.62 -30.97 3.38
C GLY A 140 11.07 -31.01 3.91
N GLY A 141 11.58 -32.17 4.35
CA GLY A 141 12.87 -32.28 5.05
C GLY A 141 14.10 -32.66 4.22
N GLY A 142 14.01 -32.79 2.89
CA GLY A 142 15.09 -33.33 2.07
C GLY A 142 15.72 -32.31 1.11
N GLY A 143 16.74 -31.57 1.56
CA GLY A 143 17.56 -30.73 0.69
C GLY A 143 18.93 -30.42 1.28
N GLY A 144 19.97 -31.13 0.83
CA GLY A 144 21.37 -30.74 1.05
C GLY A 144 22.30 -31.93 1.28
N GLY A 145 22.77 -32.56 0.21
CA GLY A 145 23.77 -33.62 0.28
C GLY A 145 24.38 -33.93 -1.09
N GLY A 146 24.96 -32.91 -1.73
CA GLY A 146 25.92 -33.16 -2.78
C GLY A 146 27.21 -33.69 -2.15
N SER A 147 27.65 -34.87 -2.55
CA SER A 147 29.05 -35.29 -2.41
C SER A 147 29.51 -35.90 -3.73
N SER A 148 30.51 -35.22 -4.28
CA SER A 148 31.45 -35.66 -5.30
C SER A 148 32.15 -36.97 -4.97
N GLY A 149 32.61 -37.65 -6.03
CA GLY A 149 33.56 -38.78 -6.00
C GLY A 149 33.09 -39.81 -7.02
N GLY A 150 33.86 -40.23 -8.03
CA GLY A 150 35.26 -40.07 -8.38
C GLY A 150 35.51 -41.08 -9.50
#